data_AF-A0A1Y3UNK6-F1
#
_entry.id   AF-A0A1Y3UNK6-F1
#
_cell.length_a   1.000
_cell.length_b   1.000
_cell.length_c   1.000
_cell.angle_alpha   90.00
_cell.angle_beta   90.00
_cell.angle_gamma   90.00
#
_symmetry.space_group_name_H-M   'P 1'
#
loop_
_entity.id
_entity.type
_entity.pdbx_description
1 polymer ?
#
loop_
_entity_poly.entity_id
_entity_poly.type
_entity_poly.pdbx_seq_one_letter_code
_entity_poly.pdbx_strand_id
1 'polypeptide(L)' 'MENKQNKTSKAKLESNKRYQAKHKKEVYRNQKKSRAKNFILNDARIDELNYFSELINNRMQELKNNNGSN' A
#
# COMPACT_ATOMS: atom_id res chain seq x y z
N MET A 1 9.15 28.38 -18.01
CA MET A 1 8.90 26.92 -17.90
C MET A 1 7.40 26.73 -17.77
N GLU A 2 6.74 26.20 -18.80
CA GLU A 2 5.29 25.98 -18.80
C GLU A 2 4.90 24.96 -17.74
N ASN A 3 4.09 25.41 -16.78
CA ASN A 3 3.51 24.58 -15.74
C ASN A 3 2.38 23.74 -16.35
N LYS A 4 2.72 22.60 -16.97
CA LYS A 4 1.74 21.63 -17.49
C LYS A 4 1.04 20.92 -16.32
N GLN A 5 0.16 21.63 -15.63
CA GLN A 5 -0.82 21.02 -14.74
C GLN A 5 -1.76 20.17 -15.60
N ASN A 6 -1.42 18.89 -15.79
CA ASN A 6 -2.31 17.88 -16.34
C ASN A 6 -3.48 17.69 -15.36
N LYS A 7 -4.47 18.60 -15.41
CA LYS A 7 -5.73 18.46 -14.69
C LYS A 7 -6.41 17.21 -15.23
N THR A 8 -6.54 16.21 -14.36
CA THR A 8 -7.31 14.99 -14.66
C THR A 8 -8.72 15.42 -15.09
N SER A 9 -9.19 14.94 -16.24
CA SER A 9 -10.50 15.34 -16.77
C SER A 9 -11.62 14.97 -15.79
N LYS A 10 -12.71 15.76 -15.77
CA LYS A 10 -13.88 15.50 -14.90
C LYS A 10 -14.42 14.09 -15.07
N ALA A 11 -14.47 13.58 -16.30
CA ALA A 11 -14.90 12.21 -16.59
C ALA A 11 -14.00 11.15 -15.94
N LYS A 12 -12.67 11.36 -15.95
CA LYS A 12 -11.71 10.45 -15.31
C LYS A 12 -11.79 10.50 -13.79
N LEU A 13 -12.02 11.69 -13.21
CA LEU A 13 -12.30 11.84 -11.78
C LEU A 13 -13.55 11.07 -11.35
N GLU A 14 -14.65 11.19 -12.09
CA GLU A 14 -15.89 10.48 -11.78
C GLU A 14 -15.77 8.96 -11.97
N SER A 15 -15.06 8.52 -13.01
CA SER A 15 -14.75 7.08 -13.20
C SER A 15 -13.94 6.53 -12.03
N ASN A 16 -12.90 7.26 -11.59
CA ASN A 16 -12.09 6.88 -10.43
C ASN A 16 -12.93 6.80 -9.15
N LYS A 17 -13.85 7.75 -8.93
CA LYS A 17 -14.76 7.72 -7.77
C LYS A 17 -15.64 6.47 -7.77
N ARG A 18 -16.21 6.11 -8.93
CA ARG A 18 -17.03 4.89 -9.07
C ARG A 18 -16.23 3.63 -8.81
N TYR A 19 -15.02 3.56 -9.36
CA TYR A 19 -14.09 2.45 -9.09
C TYR A 19 -13.75 2.35 -7.60
N GLN A 20 -13.40 3.47 -6.96
CA GLN A 20 -13.10 3.49 -5.53
C GLN A 20 -14.29 3.08 -4.66
N ALA A 21 -15.50 3.50 -5.03
CA ALA A 21 -16.72 3.13 -4.33
C ALA A 21 -17.03 1.62 -4.44
N LYS A 22 -16.70 0.99 -5.58
CA LYS A 22 -16.91 -0.44 -5.82
C LYS A 22 -15.80 -1.32 -5.22
N HIS A 23 -14.55 -0.85 -5.25
CA HIS A 23 -13.36 -1.60 -4.85
C HIS A 23 -12.81 -1.15 -3.48
N LYS A 24 -13.67 -0.77 -2.53
CA LYS A 24 -13.28 -0.18 -1.23
C LYS A 24 -12.21 -0.99 -0.49
N LYS A 25 -12.33 -2.31 -0.45
CA LYS A 25 -11.37 -3.21 0.23
C LYS A 25 -9.99 -3.15 -0.41
N GLU A 26 -9.92 -3.22 -1.73
CA GLU A 26 -8.68 -3.19 -2.50
C GLU A 26 -8.02 -1.82 -2.40
N VAL A 27 -8.79 -0.74 -2.57
CA VAL A 27 -8.31 0.63 -2.42
C VAL A 27 -7.74 0.86 -1.03
N TYR A 28 -8.44 0.43 0.01
CA TYR A 28 -7.95 0.55 1.38
C TYR A 28 -6.65 -0.23 1.61
N ARG A 29 -6.54 -1.45 1.07
CA ARG A 29 -5.30 -2.25 1.12
C ARG A 29 -4.15 -1.55 0.38
N ASN A 30 -4.42 -0.97 -0.78
CA ASN A 30 -3.42 -0.24 -1.57
C ASN A 30 -2.95 1.03 -0.86
N GLN A 31 -3.86 1.77 -0.23
CA GLN A 31 -3.50 2.93 0.59
C GLN A 31 -2.58 2.54 1.75
N LYS A 32 -2.89 1.45 2.47
CA LYS A 32 -2.01 0.92 3.52
C LYS A 32 -0.64 0.54 2.99
N LYS A 33 -0.60 -0.18 1.86
CA LYS A 33 0.66 -0.58 1.21
C LYS A 33 1.51 0.63 0.82
N SER A 34 0.87 1.66 0.26
CA SER A 34 1.57 2.88 -0.14
C SER A 34 2.14 3.64 1.06
N ARG A 35 1.37 3.76 2.15
CA ARG A 35 1.84 4.41 3.38
C ARG A 35 3.01 3.65 4.01
N ALA A 36 2.90 2.32 4.10
CA ALA A 36 3.98 1.48 4.60
C ALA A 36 5.25 1.60 3.74
N LYS A 37 5.11 1.58 2.41
CA LYS A 37 6.24 1.79 1.49
C LYS A 37 6.90 3.14 1.72
N ASN A 38 6.13 4.21 1.82
CA ASN A 38 6.68 5.55 2.06
C ASN A 38 7.44 5.62 3.38
N PHE A 39 6.83 5.11 4.45
CA PHE A 39 7.46 5.07 5.76
C PHE A 39 8.79 4.33 5.72
N ILE A 40 8.81 3.10 5.20
CA ILE A 40 10.02 2.26 5.12
C ILE A 40 11.15 2.92 4.32
N LEU A 41 10.81 3.60 3.21
CA LEU A 41 11.83 4.15 2.31
C LEU A 41 12.35 5.52 2.74
N ASN A 42 11.53 6.32 3.42
CA ASN A 42 11.80 7.75 3.62
C ASN A 42 11.84 8.17 5.09
N ASP A 43 11.05 7.54 5.96
CA ASP A 43 10.81 8.04 7.32
C ASP A 43 11.40 7.13 8.40
N ALA A 44 11.54 5.83 8.12
CA ALA A 44 11.90 4.81 9.10
C ALA A 44 13.37 4.91 9.55
N ARG A 45 13.57 4.71 10.86
CA ARG A 45 14.90 4.59 11.48
C ARG A 45 15.39 3.14 11.43
N ILE A 46 16.69 2.94 11.65
CA ILE A 46 17.31 1.61 11.51
C ILE A 46 16.79 0.58 12.52
N ASP A 47 16.48 1.00 13.74
CA ASP A 47 15.83 0.17 14.77
C ASP A 47 14.43 -0.29 14.34
N GLU A 48 13.65 0.62 13.74
CA GLU A 48 12.31 0.34 13.22
C GLU A 48 12.35 -0.61 12.02
N LEU A 49 13.33 -0.44 11.13
CA LEU A 49 13.54 -1.35 10.00
C LEU A 49 13.89 -2.75 10.46
N ASN A 50 14.76 -2.88 11.46
CA ASN A 50 15.10 -4.18 12.05
C ASN A 50 13.88 -4.84 12.69
N TYR A 51 13.10 -4.08 13.47
CA TYR A 51 11.86 -4.56 14.06
C TYR A 51 10.85 -5.04 13.00
N PHE A 52 10.66 -4.28 11.92
CA PHE A 52 9.75 -4.70 10.85
C PHE A 52 10.25 -5.92 10.09
N SER A 53 11.56 -6.06 9.89
CA SER A 53 12.14 -7.24 9.25
C SER A 53 11.79 -8.52 10.03
N GLU A 54 11.97 -8.50 11.34
CA GLU A 54 11.60 -9.62 12.21
C GLU A 54 10.10 -9.90 12.17
N LEU A 55 9.28 -8.86 12.31
CA LEU A 55 7.81 -8.98 12.27
C LEU A 55 7.33 -9.57 10.93
N ILE A 56 7.89 -9.13 9.80
CA ILE A 56 7.58 -9.65 8.46
C ILE A 56 7.97 -11.12 8.37
N ASN A 57 9.16 -11.49 8.82
CA ASN A 57 9.63 -12.87 8.80
C ASN A 57 8.71 -13.80 9.60
N ASN A 58 8.36 -13.42 10.83
CA ASN A 58 7.44 -14.19 11.68
C ASN A 58 6.08 -14.37 10.99
N ARG A 59 5.51 -13.29 10.44
CA ARG A 59 4.23 -13.37 9.73
C ARG A 59 4.29 -14.25 8.47
N MET A 60 5.39 -14.21 7.73
CA MET A 60 5.57 -15.09 6.58
C MET A 60 5.62 -16.56 6.99
N GLN A 61 6.30 -16.88 8.09
CA GLN A 61 6.35 -18.26 8.60
C GLN A 61 4.96 -18.73 9.05
N GLU A 62 4.22 -17.92 9.80
CA GLU A 62 2.84 -18.24 10.18
C GLU A 62 1.97 -18.53 8.95
N LEU A 63 2.07 -17.70 7.91
CA LEU A 63 1.28 -17.88 6.69
C LEU A 63 1.72 -19.11 5.89
N LYS A 64 3.01 -19.44 5.85
CA LYS A 64 3.51 -20.65 5.19
C LYS A 64 3.05 -21.90 5.94
N ASN A 65 3.15 -21.91 7.26
CA ASN A 65 2.74 -23.04 8.10
C ASN A 65 1.23 -23.28 8.00
N ASN A 66 0.42 -22.22 8.06
CA ASN A 66 -1.03 -22.32 7.93
C ASN A 66 -1.51 -22.72 6.52
N ASN A 67 -0.73 -22.43 5.48
CA ASN A 67 -1.06 -22.83 4.10
C ASN A 67 -0.44 -24.16 3.68
N GLY A 68 0.59 -24.65 4.40
CA GLY A 68 1.25 -25.94 4.14
C GLY A 68 0.70 -27.10 4.96
N SER A 69 -0.21 -26.86 5.91
CA SER A 69 -0.92 -27.87 6.69
C SER A 69 -2.31 -28.24 6.13
N ASN A 70 -2.59 -27.89 4.87
CA ASN A 70 -3.77 -28.33 4.11
C ASN A 70 -3.35 -29.20 2.93
#